data_AF-A0A355U7J4-F1
#
_entry.id   AF-A0A355U7J4-F1
#
_cell.length_a   1.000
_cell.length_b   1.000
_cell.length_c   1.000
_cell.angle_alpha   90.00
_cell.angle_beta   90.00
_cell.angle_gamma   90.00
#
_symmetry.space_group_name_H-M   'P 1'
#
loop_
_entity.id
_entity.type
_entity.pdbx_description
1 polymer ?
#
loop_
_entity_poly.entity_id
_entity_poly.type
_entity_poly.pdbx_seq_one_letter_code
_entity_poly.pdbx_strand_id
1 'polypeptide(L)'
;MEAKNVPGRILTTDYLLFSEPAALDALAGLNNLEVRMFRTSGVGFHTKGYLFHNGNDIRIIVGSSNLTQNAITRNFEWNTRVVSTSDGQYAKDIEAEFNCVWESSVDYNSCRDEYARQYQEAKSQKAALTKIVTSLDLSYSKVISPNTMQKGFMTEIERLIGAGESRALLVSATGTGKTYASAFAVRGVFANELIHKKKVLFLSHREMINSQAEKSFRRVLGDSFATAQLSGNCQDLSKIKSANILFATMNMMAKDGFRNQNFKPDDFSIIILDECHRSGAESYQKIIEYFNPDFLLGMSASPDRTDGFDVYELFDHNIACDIRLQTALENDLLCPFHYFGIQDLKVNG
;
A
#
# COMPACT_ATOMS: atom_id res chain seq x y z
N MET A 1 4.68 -25.20 -18.20
CA MET A 1 5.49 -25.46 -19.41
C MET A 1 6.58 -26.46 -19.12
N GLU A 2 7.26 -26.34 -17.98
CA GLU A 2 8.24 -27.34 -17.50
C GLU A 2 7.66 -28.77 -17.43
N ALA A 3 6.49 -28.95 -16.80
CA ALA A 3 5.80 -30.25 -16.78
C ALA A 3 5.38 -30.80 -18.17
N LYS A 4 5.41 -29.95 -19.21
CA LYS A 4 5.15 -30.32 -20.61
C LYS A 4 6.43 -30.39 -21.45
N ASN A 5 7.60 -30.22 -20.83
CA ASN A 5 8.93 -30.21 -21.44
C ASN A 5 9.08 -29.30 -22.68
N VAL A 6 8.43 -28.12 -22.65
CA VAL A 6 8.53 -27.14 -23.74
C VAL A 6 9.80 -26.31 -23.56
N PRO A 7 10.77 -26.33 -24.48
CA PRO A 7 12.04 -25.61 -24.32
C PRO A 7 11.85 -24.10 -24.48
N GLY A 8 12.69 -23.31 -23.82
CA GLY A 8 12.74 -21.86 -23.97
C GLY A 8 14.15 -21.31 -23.81
N ARG A 9 14.36 -20.12 -24.37
CA ARG A 9 15.62 -19.38 -24.32
C ARG A 9 15.37 -17.98 -23.78
N ILE A 10 16.15 -17.57 -22.78
CA ILE A 10 16.10 -16.24 -22.19
C ILE A 10 17.47 -15.60 -22.34
N LEU A 11 17.52 -14.49 -23.06
CA LEU A 11 18.70 -13.66 -23.20
C LEU A 11 18.52 -12.40 -22.36
N THR A 12 19.44 -12.15 -21.44
CA THR A 12 19.48 -10.94 -20.62
C THR A 12 20.85 -10.27 -20.73
N THR A 13 21.08 -9.19 -20.00
CA THR A 13 22.32 -8.40 -20.09
C THR A 13 22.73 -7.84 -18.73
N ASP A 14 24.02 -7.57 -18.58
CA ASP A 14 24.57 -6.83 -17.45
C ASP A 14 24.49 -5.31 -17.60
N TYR A 15 23.93 -4.82 -18.72
CA TYR A 15 23.66 -3.40 -18.92
C TYR A 15 22.81 -2.81 -17.78
N LEU A 16 23.37 -1.79 -17.11
CA LEU A 16 22.74 -1.08 -15.97
C LEU A 16 22.34 -1.96 -14.77
N LEU A 17 22.68 -3.25 -14.79
CA LEU A 17 22.45 -4.21 -13.71
C LEU A 17 20.98 -4.19 -13.20
N PHE A 18 20.01 -4.15 -14.11
CA PHE A 18 18.60 -4.05 -13.74
C PHE A 18 17.97 -5.37 -13.27
N SER A 19 18.44 -6.50 -13.80
CA SER A 19 17.84 -7.81 -13.52
C SER A 19 18.26 -8.29 -12.13
N GLU A 20 17.31 -8.59 -11.25
CA GLU A 20 17.62 -9.08 -9.91
C GLU A 20 18.24 -10.50 -9.98
N PRO A 21 19.37 -10.77 -9.28
CA PRO A 21 20.00 -12.09 -9.30
C PRO A 21 19.05 -13.22 -8.90
N ALA A 22 18.22 -13.01 -7.87
CA ALA A 22 17.25 -14.02 -7.43
C ALA A 22 16.20 -14.38 -8.51
N ALA A 23 15.84 -13.42 -9.37
CA ALA A 23 14.92 -13.69 -10.48
C ALA A 23 15.61 -14.49 -11.59
N LEU A 24 16.87 -14.18 -11.89
CA LEU A 24 17.67 -14.95 -12.86
C LEU A 24 17.96 -16.37 -12.36
N ASP A 25 18.24 -16.52 -11.06
CA ASP A 25 18.40 -17.82 -10.40
C ASP A 25 17.13 -18.67 -10.52
N ALA A 26 15.97 -18.07 -10.29
CA ALA A 26 14.68 -18.76 -10.42
C ALA A 26 14.43 -19.22 -11.87
N LEU A 27 14.82 -18.42 -12.86
CA LEU A 27 14.70 -18.80 -14.27
C LEU A 27 15.70 -19.88 -14.67
N ALA A 28 16.95 -19.78 -14.23
CA ALA A 28 18.01 -20.73 -14.52
C ALA A 28 17.82 -22.08 -13.81
N GLY A 29 17.02 -22.12 -12.73
CA GLY A 29 16.64 -23.34 -12.04
C GLY A 29 15.57 -24.18 -12.78
N LEU A 30 14.95 -23.65 -13.84
CA LEU A 30 13.94 -24.37 -14.62
C LEU A 30 14.62 -25.27 -15.67
N ASN A 31 14.33 -26.56 -15.64
CA ASN A 31 15.04 -27.56 -16.47
C ASN A 31 14.81 -27.39 -17.98
N ASN A 32 13.73 -26.71 -18.36
CA ASN A 32 13.34 -26.48 -19.75
C ASN A 32 13.78 -25.11 -20.29
N LEU A 33 14.53 -24.31 -19.52
CA LEU A 33 14.98 -22.98 -19.93
C LEU A 33 16.50 -22.87 -19.96
N GLU A 34 17.03 -22.31 -21.05
CA GLU A 34 18.42 -21.85 -21.12
C GLU A 34 18.46 -20.35 -20.88
N VAL A 35 19.26 -19.90 -19.92
CA VAL A 35 19.42 -18.48 -19.57
C VAL A 35 20.83 -18.05 -19.90
N ARG A 36 20.97 -17.06 -20.77
CA ARG A 36 22.27 -16.48 -21.15
C ARG A 36 22.34 -14.99 -20.85
N MET A 37 23.57 -14.53 -20.61
CA MET A 37 23.91 -13.15 -20.28
C MET A 37 24.79 -12.55 -21.38
N PHE A 38 24.28 -11.53 -22.07
CA PHE A 38 25.07 -10.71 -22.96
C PHE A 38 25.89 -9.69 -22.16
N ARG A 39 27.22 -9.80 -22.25
CA ARG A 39 28.18 -8.96 -21.55
C ARG A 39 28.42 -7.66 -22.31
N THR A 40 28.02 -6.54 -21.73
CA THR A 40 28.13 -5.25 -22.40
C THR A 40 29.49 -4.62 -22.18
N SER A 41 30.26 -4.45 -23.27
CA SER A 41 31.49 -3.65 -23.29
C SER A 41 31.19 -2.17 -23.61
N GLY A 42 30.18 -1.58 -22.97
CA GLY A 42 29.78 -0.17 -23.18
C GLY A 42 28.75 0.06 -24.30
N VAL A 43 28.31 -0.99 -25.01
CA VAL A 43 27.17 -0.92 -25.93
C VAL A 43 25.88 -1.13 -25.14
N GLY A 44 24.92 -0.23 -25.30
CA GLY A 44 23.62 -0.34 -24.63
C GLY A 44 22.81 -1.50 -25.21
N PHE A 45 22.57 -2.54 -24.41
CA PHE A 45 21.62 -3.60 -24.75
C PHE A 45 20.27 -3.29 -24.10
N HIS A 46 19.34 -2.76 -24.87
CA HIS A 46 18.02 -2.37 -24.38
C HIS A 46 16.87 -2.99 -25.19
N THR A 47 17.14 -3.98 -26.03
CA THR A 47 16.11 -4.66 -26.82
C THR A 47 15.14 -5.43 -25.92
N LYS A 48 13.85 -5.38 -26.22
CA LYS A 48 12.82 -6.25 -25.62
C LYS A 48 12.04 -6.91 -26.74
N GLY A 49 12.19 -8.23 -26.83
CA GLY A 49 11.56 -9.06 -27.83
C GLY A 49 11.08 -10.37 -27.21
N TYR A 50 9.88 -10.79 -27.60
CA TYR A 50 9.29 -12.06 -27.19
C TYR A 50 8.88 -12.82 -28.46
N LEU A 51 9.50 -13.97 -28.68
CA LEU A 51 9.22 -14.84 -29.82
C LEU A 51 8.57 -16.13 -29.31
N PHE A 52 7.43 -16.48 -29.90
CA PHE A 52 6.70 -17.70 -29.58
C PHE A 52 6.47 -18.51 -30.85
N HIS A 53 7.07 -19.71 -30.89
CA HIS A 53 6.96 -20.63 -32.01
C HIS A 53 5.85 -21.65 -31.79
N ASN A 54 5.03 -21.86 -32.82
CA ASN A 54 3.99 -22.88 -32.82
C ASN A 54 3.82 -23.48 -34.22
N GLY A 55 4.46 -24.63 -34.47
CA GLY A 55 4.48 -25.22 -35.80
C GLY A 55 5.19 -24.30 -36.80
N ASN A 56 4.49 -23.93 -37.88
CA ASN A 56 5.03 -23.00 -38.88
C ASN A 56 4.83 -21.51 -38.52
N ASP A 57 4.11 -21.22 -37.43
CA ASP A 57 3.77 -19.86 -37.04
C ASP A 57 4.73 -19.34 -35.98
N ILE A 58 5.14 -18.08 -36.13
CA ILE A 58 5.94 -17.35 -35.16
C ILE A 58 5.18 -16.09 -34.77
N ARG A 59 4.94 -15.94 -33.47
CA ARG A 59 4.37 -14.71 -32.88
C ARG A 59 5.49 -13.91 -32.28
N ILE A 60 5.67 -12.69 -32.77
CA ILE A 60 6.74 -11.80 -32.36
C ILE A 60 6.10 -10.59 -31.68
N ILE A 61 6.58 -10.27 -30.48
CA ILE A 61 6.21 -9.05 -29.76
C ILE A 61 7.49 -8.25 -29.54
N VAL A 62 7.56 -7.05 -30.10
CA VAL A 62 8.68 -6.11 -29.92
C VAL A 62 8.14 -4.78 -29.43
N GLY A 63 8.80 -4.17 -28.45
CA GLY A 63 8.37 -2.89 -27.91
C GLY A 63 9.18 -2.42 -26.72
N SER A 64 8.56 -1.58 -25.90
CA SER A 64 9.19 -0.96 -24.73
C SER A 64 9.08 -1.81 -23.44
N SER A 65 8.14 -2.77 -23.41
CA SER A 65 7.88 -3.57 -22.21
C SER A 65 9.04 -4.50 -21.84
N ASN A 66 9.63 -4.29 -20.66
CA ASN A 66 10.43 -5.32 -20.00
C ASN A 66 9.53 -6.42 -19.42
N LEU A 67 10.11 -7.60 -19.12
CA LEU A 67 9.41 -8.65 -18.39
C LEU A 67 9.32 -8.31 -16.89
N THR A 68 8.53 -7.28 -16.57
CA THR A 68 8.30 -6.78 -15.21
C THR A 68 6.82 -6.57 -15.00
N GLN A 69 6.34 -6.68 -13.75
CA GLN A 69 4.94 -6.49 -13.43
C GLN A 69 4.42 -5.13 -13.92
N ASN A 70 5.15 -4.06 -13.63
CA ASN A 70 4.73 -2.71 -14.00
C ASN A 70 4.65 -2.51 -15.51
N ALA A 71 5.60 -3.02 -16.29
CA ALA A 71 5.58 -2.91 -17.75
C ALA A 71 4.45 -3.74 -18.39
N ILE A 72 3.94 -4.77 -17.71
CA ILE A 72 2.84 -5.59 -18.23
C ILE A 72 1.47 -5.04 -17.79
N THR A 73 1.37 -4.38 -16.63
CA THR A 73 0.06 -4.02 -16.05
C THR A 73 -0.20 -2.55 -15.81
N ARG A 74 0.82 -1.69 -15.70
CA ARG A 74 0.65 -0.29 -15.23
C ARG A 74 1.26 0.76 -16.12
N ASN A 75 2.47 0.54 -16.61
CA ASN A 75 3.17 1.54 -17.41
C ASN A 75 2.47 1.72 -18.76
N PHE A 76 2.54 2.93 -19.29
CA PHE A 76 2.24 3.19 -20.70
C PHE A 76 3.36 2.60 -21.55
N GLU A 77 3.12 1.44 -22.15
CA GLU A 77 4.07 0.72 -23.01
C GLU A 77 3.53 0.59 -24.43
N TRP A 78 4.41 0.76 -25.41
CA TRP A 78 4.08 0.59 -26.81
C TRP A 78 4.69 -0.72 -27.31
N ASN A 79 3.82 -1.66 -27.69
CA ASN A 79 4.23 -2.97 -28.19
C ASN A 79 3.57 -3.25 -29.54
N THR A 80 4.34 -3.79 -30.48
CA THR A 80 3.83 -4.30 -31.75
C THR A 80 3.81 -5.82 -31.71
N ARG A 81 2.65 -6.41 -32.01
CA ARG A 81 2.51 -7.86 -32.18
C ARG A 81 2.42 -8.19 -33.67
N VAL A 82 3.36 -9.00 -34.15
CA VAL A 82 3.38 -9.53 -35.51
C VAL A 82 3.16 -11.04 -35.46
N VAL A 83 2.35 -11.55 -36.38
CA VAL A 83 2.21 -12.98 -36.63
C VAL A 83 2.75 -13.23 -38.03
N SER A 84 3.77 -14.07 -38.14
CA SER A 84 4.42 -14.43 -39.40
C SER A 84 4.56 -15.94 -39.51
N THR A 85 4.64 -16.46 -40.73
CA THR A 85 5.18 -17.80 -40.93
C THR A 85 6.70 -17.80 -40.73
N SER A 86 7.29 -18.96 -40.46
CA SER A 86 8.74 -19.13 -40.33
C SER A 86 9.51 -18.72 -41.60
N ASP A 87 8.85 -18.73 -42.76
CA ASP A 87 9.44 -18.30 -44.02
C ASP A 87 9.45 -16.79 -44.25
N GLY A 88 8.69 -16.03 -43.46
CA GLY A 88 8.58 -14.58 -43.61
C GLY A 88 9.90 -13.87 -43.32
N GLN A 89 10.26 -12.89 -44.16
CA GLN A 89 11.53 -12.16 -44.06
C GLN A 89 11.73 -11.53 -42.67
N TYR A 90 10.69 -10.88 -42.14
CA TYR A 90 10.76 -10.24 -40.82
C TYR A 90 11.06 -11.22 -39.68
N ALA A 91 10.49 -12.43 -39.73
CA ALA A 91 10.77 -13.46 -38.73
C ALA A 91 12.22 -13.93 -38.82
N LYS A 92 12.71 -14.19 -40.05
CA LYS A 92 14.11 -14.57 -40.29
C LYS A 92 15.10 -13.52 -39.80
N ASP A 93 14.83 -12.24 -40.06
CA ASP A 93 15.72 -11.14 -39.65
C ASP A 93 15.83 -11.04 -38.11
N ILE A 94 14.69 -11.09 -37.40
CA ILE A 94 14.69 -11.02 -35.92
C ILE A 94 15.32 -12.27 -35.30
N GLU A 95 15.04 -13.44 -35.84
CA GLU A 95 15.67 -14.67 -35.37
C GLU A 95 17.18 -14.66 -35.59
N ALA A 96 17.64 -14.16 -36.75
CA ALA A 96 19.06 -14.01 -37.03
C ALA A 96 19.73 -13.03 -36.05
N GLU A 97 19.09 -11.89 -35.77
CA GLU A 97 19.58 -10.92 -34.80
C GLU A 97 19.65 -11.53 -33.39
N PHE A 98 18.59 -12.22 -32.96
CA PHE A 98 18.57 -12.91 -31.67
C PHE A 98 19.68 -13.95 -31.57
N ASN A 99 19.83 -14.80 -32.58
CA ASN A 99 20.84 -15.86 -32.60
C ASN A 99 22.27 -15.29 -32.60
N CYS A 100 22.51 -14.20 -33.33
CA CYS A 100 23.79 -13.51 -33.32
C CYS A 100 24.20 -13.07 -31.90
N VAL A 101 23.27 -12.42 -31.18
CA VAL A 101 23.55 -12.01 -29.79
C VAL A 101 23.66 -13.23 -28.87
N TRP A 102 22.79 -14.23 -29.05
CA TRP A 102 22.79 -15.47 -28.28
C TRP A 102 24.12 -16.22 -28.35
N GLU A 103 24.70 -16.33 -29.54
CA GLU A 103 25.98 -17.01 -29.76
C GLU A 103 27.16 -16.24 -29.16
N SER A 104 27.08 -14.90 -29.10
CA SER A 104 28.08 -14.05 -28.46
C SER A 104 27.94 -13.92 -26.93
N SER A 105 26.85 -14.46 -26.37
CA SER A 105 26.53 -14.38 -24.93
C SER A 105 27.12 -15.55 -24.14
N VAL A 106 27.24 -15.38 -22.82
CA VAL A 106 27.74 -16.43 -21.91
C VAL A 106 26.59 -17.10 -21.17
N ASP A 107 26.77 -18.36 -20.80
CA ASP A 107 25.83 -19.05 -19.91
C ASP A 107 25.70 -18.31 -18.58
N TYR A 108 24.47 -18.10 -18.10
CA TYR A 108 24.26 -17.33 -16.88
C TYR A 108 24.94 -17.97 -15.66
N ASN A 109 24.92 -19.30 -15.53
CA ASN A 109 25.53 -19.98 -14.38
C ASN A 109 27.04 -19.74 -14.32
N SER A 110 27.70 -19.58 -15.47
CA SER A 110 29.14 -19.26 -15.52
C SER A 110 29.49 -17.88 -14.96
N CYS A 111 28.55 -16.93 -14.99
CA CYS A 111 28.76 -15.54 -14.55
C CYS A 111 27.96 -15.14 -13.31
N ARG A 112 27.20 -16.07 -12.73
CA ARG A 112 26.19 -15.83 -11.68
C ARG A 112 26.75 -15.05 -10.49
N ASP A 113 27.85 -15.54 -9.91
CA ASP A 113 28.42 -14.96 -8.69
C ASP A 113 29.02 -13.57 -8.94
N GLU A 114 29.66 -13.40 -10.09
CA GLU A 114 30.22 -12.11 -10.50
C GLU A 114 29.11 -11.08 -10.70
N TYR A 115 28.06 -11.44 -11.42
CA TYR A 115 26.90 -10.58 -11.66
C TYR A 115 26.20 -10.19 -10.35
N ALA A 116 26.00 -11.16 -9.45
CA ALA A 116 25.38 -10.90 -8.15
C ALA A 116 26.19 -9.90 -7.31
N ARG A 117 27.52 -10.01 -7.33
CA ARG A 117 28.41 -9.05 -6.66
C ARG A 117 28.27 -7.64 -7.24
N GLN A 118 28.37 -7.50 -8.56
CA GLN A 118 28.25 -6.22 -9.25
C GLN A 118 26.89 -5.55 -8.97
N TYR A 119 25.80 -6.33 -9.05
CA TYR A 119 24.45 -5.88 -8.74
C TYR A 119 24.34 -5.32 -7.32
N GLN A 120 24.91 -6.02 -6.33
CA GLN A 120 24.85 -5.61 -4.93
C GLN A 120 25.66 -4.33 -4.65
N GLU A 121 26.82 -4.19 -5.28
CA GLU A 121 27.65 -2.97 -5.23
C GLU A 121 26.88 -1.77 -5.81
N ALA A 122 26.27 -1.91 -6.99
CA ALA A 122 25.47 -0.85 -7.61
C ALA A 122 24.24 -0.47 -6.75
N LYS A 123 23.55 -1.47 -6.18
CA LYS A 123 22.38 -1.26 -5.32
C LYS A 123 22.73 -0.51 -4.03
N SER A 124 23.85 -0.85 -3.41
CA SER A 124 24.31 -0.21 -2.17
C SER A 124 24.77 1.23 -2.39
N GLN A 125 25.43 1.53 -3.52
CA GLN A 125 25.74 2.91 -3.92
C GLN A 125 24.47 3.75 -4.12
N LYS A 126 23.46 3.21 -4.82
CA LYS A 126 22.16 3.88 -5.01
C LYS A 126 21.42 4.12 -3.68
N ALA A 127 21.47 3.16 -2.76
CA ALA A 127 20.88 3.28 -1.44
C ALA A 127 21.57 4.35 -0.58
N ALA A 128 22.91 4.41 -0.61
CA ALA A 128 23.68 5.45 0.08
C ALA A 128 23.32 6.86 -0.44
N LEU A 129 23.24 7.03 -1.77
CA LEU A 129 22.81 8.28 -2.39
C LEU A 129 21.38 8.66 -1.98
N THR A 130 20.46 7.69 -1.97
CA THR A 130 19.06 7.91 -1.54
C THR A 130 18.99 8.34 -0.08
N LYS A 131 19.80 7.74 0.80
CA LYS A 131 19.87 8.10 2.22
C LYS A 131 20.37 9.53 2.41
N ILE A 132 21.37 9.96 1.65
CA ILE A 132 21.86 11.34 1.66
C ILE A 132 20.74 12.30 1.23
N VAL A 133 20.07 12.04 0.10
CA VAL A 133 18.93 12.84 -0.38
C VAL A 133 17.79 12.90 0.64
N THR A 134 17.51 11.79 1.32
CA THR A 134 16.46 11.72 2.35
C THR A 134 16.87 12.47 3.62
N SER A 135 18.14 12.41 4.01
CA SER A 135 18.68 13.10 5.20
C SER A 135 18.78 14.62 5.03
N LEU A 136 18.81 15.11 3.78
CA LEU A 136 18.73 16.53 3.46
C LEU A 136 17.30 17.11 3.64
N ASP A 137 16.37 16.31 4.16
CA ASP A 137 14.99 16.64 4.54
C ASP A 137 14.24 17.57 3.58
N LEU A 138 14.37 17.30 2.28
CA LEU A 138 13.47 17.83 1.26
C LEU A 138 12.10 17.12 1.26
N SER A 139 11.82 16.30 2.28
CA SER A 139 10.61 15.49 2.39
C SER A 139 9.55 16.14 3.28
N TYR A 140 9.96 16.92 4.29
CA TYR A 140 9.08 17.79 5.07
C TYR A 140 8.48 18.92 4.23
N SER A 141 9.16 19.35 3.16
CA SER A 141 8.65 20.39 2.24
C SER A 141 7.55 19.88 1.30
N LYS A 142 7.32 18.56 1.23
CA LYS A 142 6.24 18.01 0.40
C LYS A 142 4.93 18.05 1.18
N VAL A 143 4.18 19.14 0.97
CA VAL A 143 2.79 19.28 1.44
C VAL A 143 2.01 18.03 1.03
N ILE A 144 1.57 17.23 2.01
CA ILE A 144 0.72 16.08 1.70
C ILE A 144 -0.63 16.61 1.26
N SER A 145 -1.08 16.15 0.09
CA SER A 145 -2.42 16.39 -0.41
C SER A 145 -3.28 15.12 -0.26
N PRO A 146 -4.57 15.28 0.07
CA PRO A 146 -5.49 14.15 0.08
C PRO A 146 -5.67 13.58 -1.34
N ASN A 147 -5.77 12.26 -1.45
CA ASN A 147 -6.15 11.60 -2.71
C ASN A 147 -7.66 11.80 -3.01
N THR A 148 -8.12 11.35 -4.18
CA THR A 148 -9.52 11.53 -4.63
C THR A 148 -10.53 10.97 -3.62
N MET A 149 -10.26 9.79 -3.06
CA MET A 149 -11.10 9.18 -2.02
C MET A 149 -11.18 10.05 -0.77
N GLN A 150 -10.02 10.50 -0.29
CA GLN A 150 -9.93 11.30 0.93
C GLN A 150 -10.63 12.64 0.76
N LYS A 151 -10.55 13.26 -0.42
CA LYS A 151 -11.31 14.48 -0.74
C LYS A 151 -12.81 14.24 -0.69
N GLY A 152 -13.31 13.18 -1.34
CA GLY A 152 -14.72 12.81 -1.30
C GLY A 152 -15.21 12.58 0.13
N PHE A 153 -14.43 11.83 0.92
CA PHE A 153 -14.71 11.60 2.33
C PHE A 153 -14.73 12.90 3.15
N MET A 154 -13.77 13.81 2.96
CA MET A 154 -13.76 15.11 3.66
C MET A 154 -15.02 15.91 3.36
N THR A 155 -15.39 16.03 2.08
CA THR A 155 -16.59 16.78 1.66
C THR A 155 -17.85 16.18 2.28
N GLU A 156 -17.94 14.85 2.35
CA GLU A 156 -19.10 14.20 2.94
C GLU A 156 -19.18 14.39 4.46
N ILE A 157 -18.04 14.36 5.16
CA ILE A 157 -18.00 14.69 6.61
C ILE A 157 -18.47 16.12 6.86
N GLU A 158 -17.99 17.09 6.07
CA GLU A 158 -18.42 18.48 6.19
C GLU A 158 -19.92 18.64 5.90
N ARG A 159 -20.45 17.92 4.90
CA ARG A 159 -21.87 17.90 4.56
C ARG A 159 -22.72 17.32 5.69
N LEU A 160 -22.31 16.19 6.27
CA LEU A 160 -23.01 15.52 7.37
C LEU A 160 -23.08 16.43 8.61
N ILE A 161 -21.95 17.02 9.02
CA ILE A 161 -21.91 17.95 10.14
C ILE A 161 -22.80 19.18 9.86
N GLY A 162 -22.74 19.72 8.64
CA GLY A 162 -23.58 20.85 8.22
C GLY A 162 -25.09 20.53 8.20
N ALA A 163 -25.46 19.25 8.04
CA ALA A 163 -26.83 18.76 8.12
C ALA A 163 -27.29 18.49 9.57
N GLY A 164 -26.40 18.64 10.56
CA GLY A 164 -26.68 18.35 11.97
C GLY A 164 -26.43 16.89 12.38
N GLU A 165 -25.86 16.08 11.50
CA GLU A 165 -25.48 14.70 11.82
C GLU A 165 -24.26 14.68 12.74
N SER A 166 -24.32 13.86 13.78
CA SER A 166 -23.27 13.77 14.81
C SER A 166 -22.41 12.51 14.68
N ARG A 167 -22.72 11.62 13.73
CA ARG A 167 -22.05 10.33 13.58
C ARG A 167 -21.80 10.01 12.13
N ALA A 168 -20.67 9.38 11.84
CA ALA A 168 -20.37 8.87 10.52
C ALA A 168 -19.46 7.64 10.55
N LEU A 169 -19.59 6.80 9.52
CA LEU A 169 -18.78 5.61 9.31
C LEU A 169 -17.94 5.72 8.01
N LEU A 170 -16.64 5.52 8.15
CA LEU A 170 -15.71 5.29 7.06
C LEU A 170 -15.47 3.78 6.87
N VAL A 171 -16.01 3.22 5.79
CA VAL A 171 -15.72 1.86 5.35
C VAL A 171 -14.61 1.93 4.32
N SER A 172 -13.43 1.40 4.65
CA SER A 172 -12.31 1.42 3.71
C SER A 172 -11.36 0.25 3.89
N ALA A 173 -10.95 -0.36 2.77
CA ALA A 173 -10.01 -1.48 2.76
C ALA A 173 -8.70 -1.17 3.53
N THR A 174 -7.99 -2.20 3.97
CA THR A 174 -6.67 -2.02 4.60
C THR A 174 -5.69 -1.43 3.59
N GLY A 175 -4.86 -0.48 4.00
CA GLY A 175 -3.86 0.14 3.12
C GLY A 175 -4.32 1.36 2.31
N THR A 176 -5.61 1.69 2.26
CA THR A 176 -6.15 2.87 1.53
C THR A 176 -5.90 4.22 2.21
N GLY A 177 -5.31 4.21 3.41
CA GLY A 177 -4.97 5.43 4.15
C GLY A 177 -6.08 5.99 5.03
N LYS A 178 -6.89 5.14 5.69
CA LYS A 178 -7.94 5.52 6.66
C LYS A 178 -7.47 6.57 7.68
N THR A 179 -6.30 6.37 8.28
CA THR A 179 -5.74 7.28 9.28
C THR A 179 -5.41 8.67 8.72
N TYR A 180 -4.93 8.74 7.47
CA TYR A 180 -4.75 10.02 6.78
C TYR A 180 -6.10 10.65 6.43
N ALA A 181 -7.07 9.85 5.99
CA ALA A 181 -8.43 10.33 5.72
C ALA A 181 -9.05 11.00 6.96
N SER A 182 -8.97 10.37 8.13
CA SER A 182 -9.47 10.94 9.38
C SER A 182 -8.71 12.22 9.79
N ALA A 183 -7.38 12.25 9.63
CA ALA A 183 -6.60 13.45 9.94
C ALA A 183 -6.96 14.62 9.02
N PHE A 184 -7.18 14.35 7.72
CA PHE A 184 -7.61 15.36 6.76
C PHE A 184 -9.03 15.84 7.04
N ALA A 185 -9.96 14.95 7.41
CA ALA A 185 -11.31 15.32 7.80
C ALA A 185 -11.30 16.22 9.04
N VAL A 186 -10.56 15.87 10.09
CA VAL A 186 -10.39 16.72 11.29
C VAL A 186 -9.83 18.09 10.91
N ARG A 187 -8.83 18.14 10.02
CA ARG A 187 -8.29 19.42 9.52
C ARG A 187 -9.35 20.26 8.82
N GLY A 188 -10.16 19.66 7.95
CA GLY A 188 -11.26 20.35 7.25
C GLY A 188 -12.29 20.92 8.23
N VAL A 189 -12.75 20.09 9.16
CA VAL A 189 -13.69 20.47 10.23
C VAL A 189 -13.18 21.66 11.04
N PHE A 190 -11.90 21.66 11.43
CA PHE A 190 -11.31 22.76 12.20
C PHE A 190 -10.99 24.01 11.37
N ALA A 191 -10.66 23.84 10.09
CA ALA A 191 -10.37 24.96 9.18
C ALA A 191 -11.65 25.70 8.78
N ASN A 192 -12.75 24.97 8.63
CA ASN A 192 -14.07 25.50 8.26
C ASN A 192 -14.92 25.86 9.48
N GLU A 193 -14.35 25.79 10.69
CA GLU A 193 -14.99 26.14 11.97
C GLU A 193 -16.34 25.42 12.22
N LEU A 194 -16.53 24.23 11.65
CA LEU A 194 -17.74 23.43 11.82
C LEU A 194 -17.90 22.94 13.27
N ILE A 195 -16.77 22.75 13.97
CA ILE A 195 -16.72 22.39 15.38
C ILE A 195 -15.71 23.32 16.06
N HIS A 196 -16.19 24.14 17.01
CA HIS A 196 -15.36 25.17 17.66
C HIS A 196 -14.34 24.60 18.65
N LYS A 197 -14.72 23.56 19.40
CA LYS A 197 -13.82 22.93 20.36
C LYS A 197 -12.82 22.04 19.62
N LYS A 198 -11.52 22.28 19.80
CA LYS A 198 -10.44 21.56 19.11
C LYS A 198 -9.80 20.50 20.00
N LYS A 199 -10.59 19.52 20.44
CA LYS A 199 -10.13 18.42 21.31
C LYS A 199 -10.59 17.07 20.78
N VAL A 200 -9.66 16.29 20.25
CA VAL A 200 -9.89 15.02 19.55
C VAL A 200 -9.40 13.85 20.40
N LEU A 201 -10.18 12.78 20.45
CA LEU A 201 -9.76 11.49 21.00
C LEU A 201 -9.71 10.46 19.87
N PHE A 202 -8.52 9.93 19.60
CA PHE A 202 -8.32 8.80 18.70
C PHE A 202 -8.15 7.52 19.51
N LEU A 203 -9.00 6.52 19.24
CA LEU A 203 -9.03 5.26 19.95
C LEU A 203 -8.64 4.10 19.04
N SER A 204 -7.72 3.27 19.52
CA SER A 204 -7.34 2.01 18.87
C SER A 204 -7.05 0.89 19.87
N HIS A 205 -6.79 -0.31 19.37
CA HIS A 205 -6.48 -1.48 20.21
C HIS A 205 -5.01 -1.63 20.60
N ARG A 206 -4.08 -0.95 19.91
CA ARG A 206 -2.65 -1.19 20.08
C ARG A 206 -1.88 0.12 20.15
N GLU A 207 -0.95 0.22 21.08
CA GLU A 207 -0.08 1.39 21.26
C GLU A 207 0.74 1.72 20.00
N MET A 208 1.14 0.69 19.24
CA MET A 208 1.83 0.86 17.96
C MET A 208 0.95 1.57 16.93
N ILE A 209 -0.36 1.29 16.88
CA ILE A 209 -1.30 1.96 15.98
C ILE A 209 -1.45 3.42 16.37
N ASN A 210 -1.59 3.71 17.67
CA ASN A 210 -1.62 5.08 18.19
C ASN A 210 -0.36 5.87 17.83
N SER A 211 0.82 5.26 17.93
CA SER A 211 2.08 5.86 17.49
C SER A 211 2.14 6.20 16.01
N GLN A 212 1.56 5.35 15.16
CA GLN A 212 1.49 5.60 13.72
C GLN A 212 0.45 6.68 13.38
N ALA A 213 -0.69 6.67 14.09
CA ALA A 213 -1.74 7.66 13.94
C ALA A 213 -1.25 9.05 14.37
N GLU A 214 -0.58 9.18 15.50
CA GLU A 214 -0.01 10.44 15.96
C GLU A 214 0.93 11.06 14.93
N LYS A 215 1.84 10.25 14.35
CA LYS A 215 2.73 10.70 13.27
C LYS A 215 1.96 11.20 12.05
N SER A 216 0.90 10.47 11.66
CA SER A 216 0.07 10.85 10.51
C SER A 216 -0.68 12.16 10.75
N PHE A 217 -1.26 12.33 11.95
CA PHE A 217 -1.96 13.55 12.34
C PHE A 217 -1.03 14.75 12.42
N ARG A 218 0.16 14.62 13.04
CA ARG A 218 1.16 15.71 13.06
C ARG A 218 1.58 16.12 11.65
N ARG A 219 1.70 15.17 10.73
CA ARG A 219 2.07 15.47 9.34
C ARG A 219 0.98 16.21 8.56
N VAL A 220 -0.28 16.05 8.94
CA VAL A 220 -1.44 16.68 8.27
C VAL A 220 -1.82 18.02 8.91
N LEU A 221 -1.83 18.09 10.24
CA LEU A 221 -2.25 19.25 11.04
C LEU A 221 -1.07 20.18 11.42
N GLY A 222 0.16 19.69 11.30
CA GLY A 222 1.37 20.39 11.73
C GLY A 222 1.55 20.38 13.25
N ASP A 223 2.63 21.03 13.71
CA ASP A 223 3.00 21.10 15.13
C ASP A 223 2.17 22.11 15.95
N SER A 224 1.20 22.77 15.31
CA SER A 224 0.27 23.70 15.99
C SER A 224 -0.72 22.99 16.92
N PHE A 225 -0.92 21.68 16.76
CA PHE A 225 -1.77 20.86 17.61
C PHE A 225 -0.91 20.00 18.53
N ALA A 226 -1.02 20.23 19.84
CA ALA A 226 -0.35 19.41 20.83
C ALA A 226 -0.94 18.00 20.85
N THR A 227 -0.08 16.98 20.75
CA THR A 227 -0.50 15.58 20.79
C THR A 227 0.04 14.85 22.03
N ALA A 228 -0.73 13.90 22.54
CA ALA A 228 -0.32 13.02 23.63
C ALA A 228 -0.79 11.58 23.38
N GLN A 229 -0.08 10.63 23.99
CA GLN A 229 -0.47 9.23 23.97
C GLN A 229 -0.86 8.77 25.37
N LEU A 230 -1.92 7.99 25.45
CA LEU A 230 -2.34 7.29 26.64
C LEU A 230 -2.19 5.78 26.42
N SER A 231 -1.02 5.29 26.81
CA SER A 231 -0.61 3.89 26.85
C SER A 231 -0.46 3.42 28.31
N GLY A 232 -0.38 2.10 28.53
CA GLY A 232 -0.32 1.52 29.88
C GLY A 232 0.85 2.02 30.75
N ASN A 233 1.85 2.67 30.14
CA ASN A 233 3.07 3.15 30.77
C ASN A 233 3.19 4.69 30.85
N CYS A 234 2.18 5.47 30.45
CA CYS A 234 2.32 6.94 30.38
C CYS A 234 2.07 7.62 31.75
N GLN A 235 3.01 8.44 32.22
CA GLN A 235 2.97 9.05 33.56
C GLN A 235 2.62 10.55 33.58
N ASP A 236 2.68 11.26 32.46
CA ASP A 236 2.43 12.71 32.45
C ASP A 236 0.97 13.05 32.11
N LEU A 237 0.15 13.05 33.16
CA LEU A 237 -1.26 13.45 33.10
C LEU A 237 -1.46 14.92 32.69
N SER A 238 -0.49 15.80 32.96
CA SER A 238 -0.60 17.22 32.61
C SER A 238 -0.55 17.43 31.09
N LYS A 239 0.32 16.68 30.41
CA LYS A 239 0.42 16.64 28.95
C LYS A 239 -0.81 16.01 28.32
N ILE A 240 -1.34 14.93 28.91
CA ILE A 240 -2.56 14.26 28.43
C ILE A 240 -3.76 15.22 28.46
N LYS A 241 -3.92 15.98 29.55
CA LYS A 241 -5.08 16.88 29.72
C LYS A 241 -5.00 18.13 28.84
N SER A 242 -3.80 18.63 28.57
CA SER A 242 -3.56 19.82 27.75
C SER A 242 -3.45 19.55 26.25
N ALA A 243 -3.31 18.29 25.82
CA ALA A 243 -3.25 17.94 24.41
C ALA A 243 -4.55 18.29 23.66
N ASN A 244 -4.39 18.78 22.43
CA ASN A 244 -5.49 18.94 21.47
C ASN A 244 -5.92 17.59 20.91
N ILE A 245 -5.00 16.63 20.77
CA ILE A 245 -5.28 15.33 20.18
C ILE A 245 -4.68 14.25 21.08
N LEU A 246 -5.55 13.43 21.65
CA LEU A 246 -5.19 12.31 22.52
C LEU A 246 -5.31 11.00 21.76
N PHE A 247 -4.23 10.22 21.70
CA PHE A 247 -4.22 8.87 21.15
C PHE A 247 -4.23 7.86 22.29
N ALA A 248 -5.37 7.20 22.51
CA ALA A 248 -5.56 6.30 23.64
C ALA A 248 -5.86 4.87 23.20
N THR A 249 -5.49 3.90 24.03
CA THR A 249 -5.94 2.52 23.84
C THR A 249 -7.35 2.34 24.40
N MET A 250 -8.17 1.53 23.72
CA MET A 250 -9.51 1.15 24.20
C MET A 250 -9.48 0.63 25.65
N ASN A 251 -8.51 -0.23 25.97
CA ASN A 251 -8.38 -0.83 27.29
C ASN A 251 -8.11 0.20 28.40
N MET A 252 -7.35 1.25 28.12
CA MET A 252 -7.06 2.27 29.12
C MET A 252 -8.25 3.22 29.31
N MET A 253 -8.90 3.62 28.21
CA MET A 253 -10.05 4.52 28.26
C MET A 253 -11.32 3.83 28.80
N ALA A 254 -11.43 2.50 28.69
CA ALA A 254 -12.56 1.75 29.23
C ALA A 254 -12.55 1.60 30.76
N LYS A 255 -11.45 1.92 31.45
CA LYS A 255 -11.35 1.82 32.92
C LYS A 255 -12.09 2.98 33.60
N ASP A 256 -13.25 2.71 34.18
CA ASP A 256 -14.13 3.72 34.79
C ASP A 256 -13.41 4.61 35.81
N GLY A 257 -12.65 4.01 36.74
CA GLY A 257 -11.90 4.77 37.75
C GLY A 257 -10.89 5.75 37.14
N PHE A 258 -10.22 5.36 36.05
CA PHE A 258 -9.29 6.24 35.36
C PHE A 258 -10.01 7.30 34.52
N ARG A 259 -11.01 6.89 33.72
CA ARG A 259 -11.76 7.77 32.82
C ARG A 259 -12.47 8.87 33.61
N ASN A 260 -13.26 8.49 34.62
CA ASN A 260 -14.11 9.41 35.38
C ASN A 260 -13.30 10.43 36.20
N GLN A 261 -12.09 10.06 36.65
CA GLN A 261 -11.22 10.96 37.40
C GLN A 261 -10.46 11.96 36.51
N ASN A 262 -10.27 11.62 35.22
CA ASN A 262 -9.37 12.38 34.35
C ASN A 262 -10.06 13.11 33.21
N PHE A 263 -11.25 12.67 32.80
CA PHE A 263 -11.97 13.24 31.67
C PHE A 263 -13.45 13.45 31.99
N LYS A 264 -14.01 14.56 31.53
CA LYS A 264 -15.45 14.84 31.59
C LYS A 264 -16.19 14.24 30.37
N PRO A 265 -17.50 13.98 30.48
CA PRO A 265 -18.31 13.50 29.35
C PRO A 265 -18.19 14.36 28.09
N ASP A 266 -18.06 15.67 28.24
CA ASP A 266 -18.00 16.66 27.16
C ASP A 266 -16.56 17.03 26.77
N ASP A 267 -15.52 16.36 27.27
CA ASP A 267 -14.13 16.79 27.08
C ASP A 267 -13.65 16.75 25.63
N PHE A 268 -14.13 15.81 24.83
CA PHE A 268 -13.72 15.62 23.44
C PHE A 268 -14.83 16.04 22.51
N SER A 269 -14.52 16.90 21.54
CA SER A 269 -15.46 17.32 20.50
C SER A 269 -15.54 16.33 19.35
N ILE A 270 -14.45 15.64 19.06
CA ILE A 270 -14.39 14.59 18.04
C ILE A 270 -13.83 13.33 18.67
N ILE A 271 -14.55 12.21 18.52
CA ILE A 271 -14.05 10.88 18.86
C ILE A 271 -13.89 10.07 17.58
N ILE A 272 -12.73 9.46 17.40
CA ILE A 272 -12.40 8.62 16.25
C ILE A 272 -12.15 7.20 16.74
N LEU A 273 -12.96 6.26 16.28
CA LEU A 273 -12.89 4.84 16.61
C LEU A 273 -12.24 4.07 15.47
N ASP A 274 -10.98 3.68 15.63
CA ASP A 274 -10.33 2.74 14.72
C ASP A 274 -10.83 1.31 14.98
N GLU A 275 -10.94 0.53 13.91
CA GLU A 275 -11.54 -0.81 13.91
C GLU A 275 -12.88 -0.90 14.64
N CYS A 276 -13.77 0.06 14.34
CA CYS A 276 -15.09 0.16 14.95
C CYS A 276 -16.00 -1.05 14.71
N HIS A 277 -15.63 -2.01 13.85
CA HIS A 277 -16.30 -3.31 13.76
C HIS A 277 -16.28 -4.08 15.10
N ARG A 278 -15.41 -3.71 16.05
CA ARG A 278 -15.33 -4.29 17.39
C ARG A 278 -16.25 -3.61 18.41
N SER A 279 -17.10 -2.68 17.98
CA SER A 279 -18.01 -1.86 18.79
C SER A 279 -18.99 -2.63 19.68
N GLY A 280 -19.27 -3.89 19.36
CA GLY A 280 -20.10 -4.75 20.23
C GLY A 280 -19.39 -5.27 21.48
N ALA A 281 -18.11 -4.97 21.69
CA ALA A 281 -17.43 -5.30 22.95
C ALA A 281 -17.82 -4.30 24.07
N GLU A 282 -17.93 -4.79 25.30
CA GLU A 282 -18.30 -3.99 26.49
C GLU A 282 -17.41 -2.74 26.67
N SER A 283 -16.13 -2.83 26.31
CA SER A 283 -15.20 -1.70 26.39
C SER A 283 -15.53 -0.55 25.43
N TYR A 284 -16.10 -0.85 24.26
CA TYR A 284 -16.57 0.18 23.33
C TYR A 284 -17.83 0.86 23.87
N GLN A 285 -18.82 0.06 24.29
CA GLN A 285 -20.08 0.58 24.83
C GLN A 285 -19.84 1.53 26.01
N LYS A 286 -19.00 1.13 26.98
CA LYS A 286 -18.64 1.98 28.13
C LYS A 286 -18.06 3.35 27.75
N ILE A 287 -17.28 3.41 26.68
CA ILE A 287 -16.65 4.66 26.23
C ILE A 287 -17.67 5.53 25.50
N ILE A 288 -18.45 4.93 24.59
CA ILE A 288 -19.44 5.62 23.77
C ILE A 288 -20.59 6.15 24.63
N GLU A 289 -21.02 5.40 25.65
CA GLU A 289 -22.07 5.82 26.58
C GLU A 289 -21.61 6.93 27.53
N TYR A 290 -20.31 7.02 27.82
CA TYR A 290 -19.77 8.02 28.74
C TYR A 290 -19.53 9.38 28.10
N PHE A 291 -18.99 9.41 26.88
CA PHE A 291 -18.63 10.64 26.21
C PHE A 291 -19.76 11.16 25.30
N ASN A 292 -19.91 12.48 25.23
CA ASN A 292 -20.87 13.16 24.37
C ASN A 292 -20.14 14.12 23.41
N PRO A 293 -19.46 13.59 22.37
CA PRO A 293 -18.76 14.43 21.40
C PRO A 293 -19.72 15.13 20.46
N ASP A 294 -19.28 16.26 19.89
CA ASP A 294 -19.98 16.93 18.79
C ASP A 294 -20.00 16.04 17.53
N PHE A 295 -18.97 15.20 17.34
CA PHE A 295 -18.90 14.26 16.23
C PHE A 295 -18.20 12.93 16.59
N LEU A 296 -18.82 11.81 16.21
CA LEU A 296 -18.28 10.46 16.37
C LEU A 296 -17.99 9.83 15.00
N LEU A 297 -16.71 9.58 14.72
CA LEU A 297 -16.26 8.95 13.49
C LEU A 297 -15.82 7.51 13.73
N GLY A 298 -16.48 6.55 13.08
CA GLY A 298 -16.06 5.16 13.00
C GLY A 298 -15.20 4.91 11.77
N MET A 299 -14.18 4.07 11.90
CA MET A 299 -13.41 3.59 10.75
C MET A 299 -13.30 2.07 10.80
N SER A 300 -13.57 1.39 9.69
CA SER A 300 -13.27 -0.03 9.56
C SER A 300 -13.11 -0.51 8.12
N ALA A 301 -12.42 -1.63 7.93
CA ALA A 301 -12.40 -2.33 6.64
C ALA A 301 -13.54 -3.33 6.47
N SER A 302 -14.13 -3.79 7.57
CA SER A 302 -15.11 -4.88 7.60
C SER A 302 -16.20 -4.57 8.63
N PRO A 303 -17.12 -3.64 8.33
CA PRO A 303 -18.24 -3.32 9.21
C PRO A 303 -19.23 -4.49 9.34
N ASP A 304 -19.30 -5.37 8.33
CA ASP A 304 -20.19 -6.53 8.31
C ASP A 304 -19.76 -7.58 9.35
N ARG A 305 -20.64 -7.90 10.29
CA ARG A 305 -20.40 -8.89 11.35
C ARG A 305 -21.33 -10.09 11.24
N THR A 306 -20.88 -11.23 11.73
CA THR A 306 -21.67 -12.48 11.80
C THR A 306 -22.39 -12.68 13.13
N ASP A 307 -22.09 -11.86 14.14
CA ASP A 307 -22.59 -12.00 15.52
C ASP A 307 -23.71 -11.00 15.87
N GLY A 308 -24.31 -10.36 14.87
CA GLY A 308 -25.58 -9.65 14.99
C GLY A 308 -25.52 -8.21 15.54
N PHE A 309 -24.33 -7.69 15.89
CA PHE A 309 -24.18 -6.28 16.25
C PHE A 309 -24.13 -5.41 14.99
N ASP A 310 -25.11 -4.51 14.82
CA ASP A 310 -25.17 -3.61 13.67
C ASP A 310 -24.27 -2.38 13.89
N VAL A 311 -23.09 -2.42 13.27
CA VAL A 311 -22.14 -1.30 13.28
C VAL A 311 -22.73 -0.09 12.56
N TYR A 312 -23.57 -0.28 11.54
CA TYR A 312 -24.16 0.82 10.79
C TYR A 312 -25.17 1.60 11.63
N GLU A 313 -25.98 0.89 12.43
CA GLU A 313 -26.93 1.51 13.36
C GLU A 313 -26.23 2.41 14.38
N LEU A 314 -25.05 2.00 14.88
CA LEU A 314 -24.25 2.82 15.80
C LEU A 314 -23.89 4.20 15.24
N PHE A 315 -23.76 4.31 13.92
CA PHE A 315 -23.44 5.56 13.21
C PHE A 315 -24.64 6.13 12.47
N ASP A 316 -25.88 5.81 12.90
CA ASP A 316 -27.14 6.31 12.33
C ASP A 316 -27.27 6.04 10.82
N HIS A 317 -26.63 4.98 10.33
CA HIS A 317 -26.50 4.65 8.91
C HIS A 317 -25.82 5.74 8.05
N ASN A 318 -25.13 6.70 8.66
CA ASN A 318 -24.37 7.75 7.99
C ASN A 318 -23.02 7.20 7.47
N ILE A 319 -23.04 6.59 6.29
CA ILE A 319 -21.83 6.09 5.62
C ILE A 319 -21.17 7.22 4.84
N ALA A 320 -20.10 7.79 5.39
CA ALA A 320 -19.39 8.91 4.76
C ALA A 320 -18.54 8.48 3.56
N CYS A 321 -18.11 7.21 3.51
CA CYS A 321 -17.40 6.64 2.38
C CYS A 321 -17.39 5.10 2.48
N ASP A 322 -17.64 4.41 1.37
CA ASP A 322 -17.51 2.95 1.26
C ASP A 322 -16.58 2.59 0.09
N ILE A 323 -15.32 2.29 0.40
CA ILE A 323 -14.31 1.85 -0.57
C ILE A 323 -13.74 0.50 -0.15
N ARG A 324 -14.35 -0.53 -0.72
CA ARG A 324 -13.95 -1.93 -0.53
C ARG A 324 -12.79 -2.28 -1.46
N LEU A 325 -12.26 -3.50 -1.30
CA LEU A 325 -11.04 -3.96 -1.98
C LEU A 325 -11.06 -3.74 -3.50
N GLN A 326 -12.16 -4.04 -4.18
CA GLN A 326 -12.27 -3.89 -5.64
C GLN A 326 -12.10 -2.42 -6.06
N THR A 327 -12.88 -1.51 -5.48
CA THR A 327 -12.78 -0.07 -5.73
C THR A 327 -11.40 0.48 -5.33
N ALA A 328 -10.80 -0.04 -4.26
CA ALA A 328 -9.46 0.35 -3.85
C ALA A 328 -8.37 -0.09 -4.86
N LEU A 329 -8.55 -1.24 -5.51
CA LEU A 329 -7.68 -1.71 -6.59
C LEU A 329 -7.87 -0.90 -7.87
N GLU A 330 -9.11 -0.61 -8.25
CA GLU A 330 -9.44 0.22 -9.43
C GLU A 330 -8.86 1.63 -9.35
N ASN A 331 -8.73 2.16 -8.12
CA ASN A 331 -8.18 3.51 -7.87
C ASN A 331 -6.68 3.51 -7.52
N ASP A 332 -5.97 2.38 -7.72
CA ASP A 332 -4.54 2.22 -7.40
C ASP A 332 -4.17 2.64 -5.96
N LEU A 333 -5.11 2.50 -5.01
CA LEU A 333 -4.92 2.89 -3.61
C LEU A 333 -4.14 1.85 -2.79
N LEU A 334 -3.86 0.70 -3.38
CA LEU A 334 -3.25 -0.46 -2.72
C LEU A 334 -1.95 -0.89 -3.39
N CYS A 335 -1.07 -1.50 -2.59
CA CYS A 335 0.09 -2.21 -3.12
C CYS A 335 -0.38 -3.38 -4.00
N PRO A 336 0.25 -3.61 -5.16
CA PRO A 336 -0.07 -4.77 -5.99
C PRO A 336 0.26 -6.06 -5.23
N PHE A 337 -0.59 -7.07 -5.37
CA PHE A 337 -0.39 -8.40 -4.79
C PHE A 337 -0.73 -9.49 -5.81
N HIS A 338 -0.10 -10.66 -5.66
CA HIS A 338 -0.43 -11.85 -6.43
C HIS A 338 -1.05 -12.89 -5.51
N TYR A 339 -2.28 -13.29 -5.81
CA TYR A 339 -2.95 -14.36 -5.10
C TYR A 339 -2.71 -15.68 -5.83
N PHE A 340 -2.04 -16.62 -5.18
CA PHE A 340 -1.84 -17.98 -5.67
C PHE A 340 -2.75 -18.92 -4.89
N GLY A 341 -3.84 -19.38 -5.52
CA GLY A 341 -4.66 -20.46 -4.98
C GLY A 341 -3.92 -21.78 -5.10
N ILE A 342 -3.34 -22.25 -4.01
CA ILE A 342 -2.69 -23.56 -3.96
C ILE A 342 -3.75 -24.58 -3.54
N GLN A 343 -3.88 -25.66 -4.31
CA GLN A 343 -4.75 -26.76 -3.92
C GLN A 343 -4.14 -27.47 -2.71
N ASP A 344 -4.92 -27.63 -1.65
CA ASP A 344 -4.46 -28.29 -0.44
C ASP A 344 -4.02 -29.73 -0.74
N LEU A 345 -2.90 -30.14 -0.13
CA LEU A 345 -2.39 -31.50 -0.26
C LEU A 345 -3.35 -32.46 0.43
N LYS A 346 -4.09 -33.26 -0.36
CA LYS A 346 -4.77 -34.45 0.16
C LYS A 346 -3.71 -35.48 0.56
N VAL A 347 -3.25 -35.42 1.80
CA VAL A 347 -2.56 -36.56 2.42
C VAL A 347 -3.65 -37.60 2.68
N ASN A 348 -3.49 -38.80 2.12
CA ASN A 348 -4.47 -39.88 2.12
C ASN A 348 -5.22 -40.04 3.45
N GLY A 349 -6.55 -39.83 3.43
CA GLY A 349 -7.54 -40.41 4.34
C GLY A 349 -7.35 -40.16 5.83
#